data_AF-X1GP41-F1
#
_entry.id   AF-X1GP41-F1
#
_cell.length_a   1.000
_cell.length_b   1.000
_cell.length_c   1.000
_cell.angle_alpha   90.00
_cell.angle_beta   90.00
_cell.angle_gamma   90.00
#
_symmetry.space_group_name_H-M   'P 1'
#
loop_
_entity.id
_entity.type
_entity.pdbx_description
1 polymer ?
#
loop_
_entity_poly.entity_id
_entity_poly.type
_entity_poly.pdbx_seq_one_letter_code
_entity_poly.pdbx_strand_id
1 'polypeptide(L)'
;LISAVEPNRELMRKRAEGGFAAATELADVLVRKAGLAFRDAHTVVGRMIARATKDGRSSEELNIEDLRAASKEVLNKEVNLTPEELKGALDLDKCIVARALPGGPAPKAVKNQLKLLKREAKYRAKLTRTRRRTITKAELKLLKDAKRRSR
;
A
#
# COMPACT_ATOMS: atom_id res chain seq x y z
N LEU A 1 10.53 -17.46 -10.37
CA LEU A 1 9.69 -17.25 -9.17
C LEU A 1 8.72 -16.08 -9.36
N ILE A 2 9.16 -14.82 -9.40
CA ILE A 2 8.26 -13.65 -9.49
C ILE A 2 7.35 -13.68 -10.75
N SER A 3 7.88 -14.09 -11.90
CA SER A 3 7.11 -14.16 -13.16
C SER A 3 6.09 -15.30 -13.23
N ALA A 4 6.11 -16.23 -12.27
CA ALA A 4 5.27 -17.42 -12.24
C ALA A 4 4.29 -17.44 -11.06
N VAL A 5 4.26 -16.38 -10.24
CA VAL A 5 3.31 -16.24 -9.14
C VAL A 5 1.93 -15.85 -9.69
N GLU A 6 0.90 -16.56 -9.26
CA GLU A 6 -0.50 -16.24 -9.54
C GLU A 6 -1.20 -15.75 -8.25
N PRO A 7 -1.62 -14.46 -8.19
CA PRO A 7 -2.32 -13.94 -7.03
C PRO A 7 -3.75 -14.50 -6.95
N ASN A 8 -4.10 -15.13 -5.84
CA ASN A 8 -5.49 -15.44 -5.52
C ASN A 8 -6.21 -14.15 -5.10
N ARG A 9 -6.76 -13.43 -6.08
CA ARG A 9 -7.36 -12.10 -5.90
C ARG A 9 -8.55 -12.13 -4.94
N GLU A 10 -9.38 -13.16 -5.02
CA GLU A 10 -10.55 -13.31 -4.17
C GLU A 10 -10.15 -13.48 -2.70
N LEU A 11 -9.22 -14.39 -2.42
CA LEU A 11 -8.72 -14.59 -1.06
C LEU A 11 -8.01 -13.34 -0.53
N MET A 12 -7.24 -12.65 -1.37
CA MET A 12 -6.60 -11.38 -0.99
C MET A 12 -7.63 -10.32 -0.62
N ARG A 13 -8.69 -10.15 -1.43
CA ARG A 13 -9.75 -9.18 -1.15
C ARG A 13 -10.51 -9.53 0.11
N LYS A 14 -10.97 -10.78 0.23
CA LYS A 14 -11.65 -11.28 1.43
C LYS A 14 -10.85 -11.07 2.72
N ARG A 15 -9.53 -11.28 2.68
CA ARG A 15 -8.66 -11.04 3.85
C ARG A 15 -8.45 -9.55 4.14
N ALA A 16 -8.40 -8.72 3.11
CA ALA A 16 -8.29 -7.27 3.29
C ALA A 16 -9.59 -6.68 3.88
N GLU A 17 -10.75 -7.17 3.43
CA GLU A 17 -12.09 -6.74 3.87
C GLU A 17 -12.45 -7.30 5.25
N GLY A 18 -12.23 -8.60 5.46
CA GLY A 18 -12.49 -9.22 6.76
C GLY A 18 -11.56 -8.74 7.86
N GLY A 19 -10.38 -8.22 7.49
CA GLY A 19 -9.43 -7.60 8.40
C GLY A 19 -9.72 -6.11 8.64
N PHE A 20 -9.00 -5.50 9.58
CA PHE A 20 -9.14 -4.08 9.89
C PHE A 20 -8.17 -3.20 9.09
N ALA A 21 -7.93 -3.52 7.81
CA ALA A 21 -6.93 -2.83 6.98
C ALA A 21 -7.24 -1.33 6.77
N ALA A 22 -8.52 -0.95 6.82
CA ALA A 22 -9.00 0.43 6.72
C ALA A 22 -8.99 1.20 8.06
N ALA A 23 -8.59 0.58 9.18
CA ALA A 23 -8.65 1.19 10.51
C ALA A 23 -7.94 2.54 10.60
N THR A 24 -6.75 2.65 10.00
CA THR A 24 -5.99 3.90 10.00
C THR A 24 -6.71 5.00 9.22
N GLU A 25 -7.40 4.65 8.13
CA GLU A 25 -8.18 5.64 7.38
C GLU A 25 -9.36 6.15 8.21
N LEU A 26 -10.03 5.28 8.97
CA LEU A 26 -11.06 5.71 9.91
C LEU A 26 -10.50 6.69 10.95
N ALA A 27 -9.31 6.43 11.52
CA ALA A 27 -8.66 7.36 12.44
C ALA A 27 -8.38 8.71 11.76
N ASP A 28 -7.88 8.70 10.52
CA ASP A 28 -7.63 9.93 9.76
C ASP A 28 -8.93 10.70 9.45
N VAL A 29 -10.03 10.00 9.15
CA VAL A 29 -11.36 10.61 8.97
C VAL A 29 -11.82 11.29 10.25
N LEU A 30 -11.65 10.66 11.41
CA LEU A 30 -12.00 11.27 12.69
C LEU A 30 -11.19 12.55 12.97
N VAL A 31 -9.91 12.57 12.63
CA VAL A 31 -9.09 13.79 12.72
C VAL A 31 -9.65 14.89 11.81
N ARG A 32 -9.92 14.57 10.54
CA ARG A 32 -10.37 15.56 9.54
C ARG A 32 -11.78 16.08 9.77
N LYS A 33 -12.70 15.21 10.21
CA LYS A 33 -14.14 15.51 10.30
C LYS A 33 -14.58 15.91 11.69
N ALA A 34 -14.02 15.27 12.72
CA ALA A 34 -14.39 15.52 14.09
C ALA A 34 -13.35 16.35 14.87
N GLY A 35 -12.23 16.73 14.23
CA GLY A 35 -11.22 17.58 14.83
C GLY A 35 -10.47 16.93 16.00
N LEU A 36 -10.50 15.60 16.10
CA LEU A 36 -9.79 14.88 17.16
C LEU A 36 -8.27 14.96 16.94
N ALA A 37 -7.50 14.97 18.03
CA ALA A 37 -6.08 14.69 17.92
C ALA A 37 -5.87 13.25 17.40
N PHE A 38 -4.85 13.02 16.57
CA PHE A 38 -4.62 11.70 15.98
C PHE A 38 -4.47 10.59 17.02
N ARG A 39 -3.82 10.89 18.15
CA ARG A 39 -3.66 9.92 19.25
C ARG A 39 -5.02 9.47 19.82
N ASP A 40 -5.94 10.40 19.96
CA ASP A 40 -7.29 10.14 20.47
C ASP A 40 -8.11 9.35 19.46
N ALA A 41 -8.11 9.80 18.19
CA ALA A 41 -8.75 9.09 17.08
C ALA A 41 -8.24 7.65 16.95
N HIS A 42 -6.92 7.44 17.00
CA HIS A 42 -6.30 6.12 16.93
C HIS A 42 -6.71 5.24 18.13
N THR A 43 -6.79 5.81 19.33
CA THR A 43 -7.21 5.07 20.53
C THR A 43 -8.68 4.66 20.46
N VAL A 44 -9.56 5.56 20.00
CA VAL A 44 -10.99 5.26 19.79
C VAL A 44 -11.17 4.12 18.79
N VAL A 45 -10.53 4.21 17.62
CA VAL A 45 -10.63 3.17 16.58
C VAL A 45 -10.04 1.85 17.07
N GLY A 46 -8.90 1.88 17.76
CA GLY A 46 -8.30 0.70 18.37
C GLY A 46 -9.22 0.02 19.38
N ARG A 47 -9.93 0.80 20.21
CA ARG A 47 -10.89 0.27 21.19
C ARG A 47 -12.11 -0.36 20.51
N MET A 48 -12.63 0.29 19.47
CA MET A 48 -13.73 -0.22 18.64
C MET A 48 -13.37 -1.58 18.02
N ILE A 49 -12.20 -1.67 17.39
CA ILE A 49 -11.71 -2.90 16.74
C ILE A 49 -11.44 -4.01 17.76
N ALA A 50 -10.86 -3.69 18.92
CA ALA A 50 -10.59 -4.67 19.96
C ALA A 50 -11.88 -5.34 20.47
N ARG A 51 -12.98 -4.58 20.59
CA ARG A 51 -14.29 -5.13 20.94
C ARG A 51 -14.84 -6.03 19.84
N ALA A 52 -14.86 -5.55 18.60
CA ALA A 52 -15.32 -6.36 17.46
C ALA A 52 -14.54 -7.68 17.34
N THR A 53 -13.22 -7.63 17.50
CA THR A 53 -12.36 -8.83 17.47
C THR A 53 -12.70 -9.80 18.60
N LYS A 54 -12.96 -9.30 19.81
CA LYS A 54 -13.37 -10.12 20.96
C LYS A 54 -14.72 -10.82 20.71
N ASP A 55 -15.62 -10.15 20.00
CA ASP A 55 -16.95 -10.66 19.66
C ASP A 55 -16.94 -11.55 18.40
N GLY A 56 -15.78 -11.77 17.77
CA GLY A 56 -15.68 -12.53 16.52
C GLY A 56 -16.23 -11.81 15.29
N ARG A 57 -16.46 -10.50 15.39
CA ARG A 57 -16.99 -9.65 14.33
C ARG A 57 -15.88 -9.12 13.42
N SER A 58 -16.18 -9.03 12.13
CA SER A 58 -15.32 -8.50 11.07
C SER A 58 -15.45 -6.98 10.92
N SER A 59 -14.63 -6.38 10.06
CA SER A 59 -14.68 -4.93 9.81
C SER A 59 -15.99 -4.48 9.14
N GLU A 60 -16.64 -5.35 8.38
CA GLU A 60 -17.91 -5.10 7.70
C GLU A 60 -19.10 -5.01 8.67
N GLU A 61 -18.96 -5.62 9.84
CA GLU A 61 -19.98 -5.65 10.90
C GLU A 61 -19.88 -4.46 11.86
N LEU A 62 -18.86 -3.60 11.68
CA LEU A 62 -18.70 -2.37 12.44
C LEU A 62 -19.77 -1.34 12.04
N ASN A 63 -20.39 -0.73 13.04
CA ASN A 63 -21.41 0.29 12.84
C ASN A 63 -21.14 1.55 13.68
N ILE A 64 -22.01 2.55 13.50
CA ILE A 64 -21.84 3.84 14.17
C ILE A 64 -21.96 3.74 15.69
N GLU A 65 -22.74 2.79 16.21
CA GLU A 65 -22.89 2.59 17.65
C GLU A 65 -21.61 2.02 18.27
N ASP A 66 -20.88 1.17 17.55
CA ASP A 66 -19.55 0.71 17.99
C ASP A 66 -18.59 1.90 18.16
N LEU A 67 -18.62 2.85 17.20
CA LEU A 67 -17.80 4.06 17.24
C LEU A 67 -18.23 5.01 18.38
N ARG A 68 -19.54 5.23 18.56
CA ARG A 68 -20.07 6.05 19.67
C ARG A 68 -19.73 5.46 21.03
N ALA A 69 -19.88 4.14 21.19
CA ALA A 69 -19.55 3.45 22.42
C ALA A 69 -18.03 3.49 22.73
N ALA A 70 -17.18 3.36 21.72
CA ALA A 70 -15.73 3.46 21.89
C ALA A 70 -15.29 4.90 22.21
N SER A 71 -15.87 5.90 21.55
CA SER A 71 -15.53 7.30 21.79
C SER A 71 -16.02 7.82 23.14
N LYS A 72 -17.22 7.41 23.56
CA LYS A 72 -17.73 7.71 24.90
C LYS A 72 -16.82 7.16 25.99
N GLU A 73 -16.28 5.94 25.82
CA GLU A 73 -15.34 5.35 26.77
C GLU A 73 -13.99 6.10 26.80
N VAL A 74 -13.44 6.43 25.64
CA VAL A 74 -12.07 6.98 25.55
C VAL A 74 -12.04 8.49 25.82
N LEU A 75 -13.04 9.23 25.37
CA LEU A 75 -13.05 10.70 25.35
C LEU A 75 -14.12 11.32 26.24
N ASN A 76 -14.97 10.51 26.90
CA ASN A 76 -16.18 10.98 27.59
C ASN A 76 -17.11 11.83 26.71
N LYS A 77 -17.00 11.70 25.39
CA LYS A 77 -17.77 12.43 24.38
C LYS A 77 -18.01 11.55 23.18
N GLU A 78 -19.18 11.69 22.57
CA GLU A 78 -19.51 10.98 21.33
C GLU A 78 -18.97 11.75 20.14
N VAL A 79 -18.36 11.05 19.19
CA VAL A 79 -17.88 11.68 17.95
C VAL A 79 -19.05 11.89 17.00
N ASN A 80 -19.10 13.07 16.39
CA ASN A 80 -20.07 13.36 15.35
C ASN A 80 -19.55 12.86 13.99
N LEU A 81 -20.02 11.70 13.57
CA LEU A 81 -19.76 11.10 12.26
C LEU A 81 -21.05 10.43 11.77
N THR A 82 -21.37 10.51 10.48
CA THR A 82 -22.56 9.82 9.96
C THR A 82 -22.27 8.33 9.65
N PRO A 83 -23.28 7.46 9.62
CA PRO A 83 -23.11 6.07 9.18
C PRO A 83 -22.50 5.93 7.78
N GLU A 84 -22.82 6.85 6.86
CA GLU A 84 -22.30 6.88 5.50
C GLU A 84 -20.81 7.24 5.48
N GLU A 85 -20.40 8.19 6.33
CA GLU A 85 -18.99 8.57 6.49
C GLU A 85 -18.17 7.43 7.11
N LEU A 86 -18.71 6.71 8.10
CA LEU A 86 -18.08 5.51 8.65
C LEU A 86 -17.90 4.43 7.57
N LYS A 87 -18.96 4.10 6.83
CA LYS A 87 -18.89 3.14 5.71
C LYS A 87 -17.89 3.59 4.66
N GLY A 88 -17.88 4.88 4.33
CA GLY A 88 -16.92 5.46 3.39
C GLY A 88 -15.47 5.37 3.86
N ALA A 89 -15.22 5.47 5.17
CA ALA A 89 -13.89 5.33 5.76
C ALA A 89 -13.41 3.87 5.82
N LEU A 90 -14.33 2.91 5.93
CA LEU A 90 -14.01 1.48 5.95
C LEU A 90 -13.97 0.84 4.54
N ASP A 91 -14.41 1.56 3.51
CA ASP A 91 -14.35 1.13 2.11
C ASP A 91 -12.90 1.10 1.60
N LEU A 92 -12.40 -0.10 1.32
CA LEU A 92 -11.03 -0.31 0.87
C LEU A 92 -10.72 0.34 -0.48
N ASP A 93 -11.67 0.36 -1.42
CA ASP A 93 -11.43 0.95 -2.73
C ASP A 93 -11.27 2.46 -2.61
N LYS A 94 -12.08 3.10 -1.75
CA LYS A 94 -11.90 4.52 -1.40
C LYS A 94 -10.58 4.76 -0.69
N CYS A 95 -10.19 3.91 0.27
CA CYS A 95 -8.89 4.01 0.96
C CYS A 95 -7.72 3.96 -0.03
N ILE A 96 -7.76 3.03 -0.99
CA ILE A 96 -6.70 2.87 -2.00
C ILE A 96 -6.64 4.10 -2.90
N VAL A 97 -7.79 4.58 -3.38
CA VAL A 97 -7.87 5.75 -4.27
C VAL A 97 -7.41 7.03 -3.56
N ALA A 98 -7.73 7.21 -2.28
CA ALA A 98 -7.33 8.37 -1.49
C ALA A 98 -5.80 8.50 -1.36
N ARG A 99 -5.07 7.38 -1.35
CA ARG A 99 -3.61 7.35 -1.20
C ARG A 99 -2.89 7.54 -2.55
N ALA A 100 -3.15 8.67 -3.19
CA ALA A 100 -2.69 9.01 -4.54
C ALA A 100 -1.36 9.78 -4.63
N LEU A 101 -0.72 10.07 -3.48
CA LEU A 101 0.61 10.69 -3.44
C LEU A 101 1.68 9.78 -4.07
N PRO A 102 2.83 10.34 -4.52
CA PRO A 102 3.95 9.53 -5.01
C PRO A 102 4.36 8.45 -4.00
N GLY A 103 4.42 7.20 -4.46
CA GLY A 103 4.69 6.04 -3.60
C GLY A 103 3.44 5.39 -2.96
N GLY A 104 2.26 5.99 -3.14
CA GLY A 104 0.99 5.44 -2.67
C GLY A 104 0.45 4.29 -3.54
N PRO A 105 -0.48 3.47 -3.01
CA PRO A 105 -1.07 2.32 -3.69
C PRO A 105 -2.14 2.68 -4.73
N ALA A 106 -2.56 3.95 -4.83
CA ALA A 106 -3.61 4.33 -5.78
C ALA A 106 -3.22 3.94 -7.22
N PRO A 107 -4.18 3.47 -8.06
CA PRO A 107 -3.88 3.06 -9.43
C PRO A 107 -3.17 4.13 -10.25
N LYS A 108 -3.52 5.42 -10.04
CA LYS A 108 -2.85 6.56 -10.70
C LYS A 108 -1.38 6.68 -10.28
N ALA A 109 -1.09 6.58 -8.98
CA ALA A 109 0.27 6.66 -8.43
C ALA A 109 1.13 5.49 -8.92
N VAL A 110 0.61 4.26 -8.85
CA VAL A 110 1.30 3.05 -9.30
C VAL A 110 1.58 3.09 -10.81
N LYS A 111 0.61 3.53 -11.63
CA LYS A 111 0.82 3.70 -13.09
C LYS A 111 1.93 4.71 -13.40
N ASN A 112 1.98 5.82 -12.67
CA ASN A 112 3.03 6.82 -12.83
C ASN A 112 4.41 6.26 -12.46
N GLN A 113 4.50 5.55 -11.33
CA GLN A 113 5.74 4.91 -10.91
C GLN A 113 6.20 3.83 -11.91
N LEU A 114 5.29 3.01 -12.43
CA LEU A 114 5.60 2.01 -13.44
C LEU A 114 6.14 2.62 -14.74
N LYS A 115 5.61 3.78 -15.16
CA LYS A 115 6.11 4.52 -16.33
C LYS A 115 7.56 4.97 -16.13
N LEU A 116 7.89 5.48 -14.94
CA LEU A 116 9.25 5.89 -14.59
C LEU A 116 10.21 4.68 -14.59
N LEU A 117 9.85 3.62 -13.87
CA LEU A 117 10.67 2.40 -13.77
C LEU A 117 10.92 1.75 -15.13
N LYS A 118 9.92 1.72 -16.01
CA LYS A 118 10.08 1.21 -17.39
C LYS A 118 11.10 2.02 -18.19
N ARG A 119 11.12 3.34 -18.04
CA ARG A 119 12.11 4.20 -18.71
C ARG A 119 13.52 3.93 -18.19
N GLU A 120 13.65 3.85 -16.87
CA GLU A 120 14.93 3.59 -16.22
C GLU A 120 15.48 2.20 -16.57
N ALA A 121 14.64 1.16 -16.55
CA ALA A 121 15.02 -0.18 -16.94
C ALA A 121 15.53 -0.25 -18.39
N LYS A 122 14.85 0.44 -19.32
CA LYS A 122 15.31 0.55 -20.73
C LYS A 122 16.66 1.24 -20.85
N TYR A 123 16.85 2.34 -20.12
CA TYR A 123 18.11 3.08 -20.12
C TYR A 123 19.26 2.21 -19.58
N ARG A 124 19.06 1.57 -18.42
CA ARG A 124 20.03 0.66 -17.80
C ARG A 124 20.36 -0.52 -18.71
N ALA A 125 19.35 -1.14 -19.34
CA ALA A 125 19.57 -2.23 -20.29
C ALA A 125 20.42 -1.82 -21.49
N LYS A 126 20.19 -0.62 -22.05
CA LYS A 126 21.01 -0.06 -23.14
C LYS A 126 22.45 0.13 -22.69
N LEU A 127 22.67 0.73 -21.52
CA LEU A 127 24.01 0.97 -20.97
C LEU A 127 24.78 -0.34 -20.78
N THR A 128 24.14 -1.35 -20.16
CA THR A 128 24.74 -2.67 -19.95
C THR A 128 25.10 -3.35 -21.27
N ARG A 129 24.22 -3.28 -22.29
CA ARG A 129 24.49 -3.84 -23.62
C ARG A 129 25.71 -3.19 -24.28
N THR A 130 25.82 -1.87 -24.21
CA THR A 130 26.95 -1.13 -24.78
C THR A 130 28.26 -1.51 -24.08
N ARG A 131 28.27 -1.51 -22.74
CA ARG A 131 29.46 -1.90 -21.96
C ARG A 131 29.90 -3.33 -22.27
N ARG A 132 28.97 -4.28 -22.31
CA ARG A 132 29.26 -5.68 -22.65
C ARG A 132 29.91 -5.81 -24.03
N ARG A 133 29.41 -5.10 -25.04
CA ARG A 133 30.00 -5.09 -26.39
C ARG A 133 31.44 -4.58 -26.39
N THR A 134 31.71 -3.50 -25.67
CA THR A 134 33.07 -2.93 -25.57
C THR A 134 34.03 -3.91 -24.92
N ILE A 135 33.62 -4.56 -23.81
CA ILE A 135 34.43 -5.56 -23.11
C ILE A 135 34.73 -6.74 -24.05
N THR A 136 33.72 -7.32 -24.69
CA THR A 136 33.91 -8.44 -25.62
C THR A 136 34.83 -8.08 -26.79
N LYS A 137 34.73 -6.85 -27.32
CA LYS A 137 35.63 -6.39 -28.39
C LYS A 137 37.08 -6.28 -27.90
N ALA A 138 37.29 -5.79 -26.68
CA ALA A 138 38.61 -5.69 -26.07
C ALA A 138 39.21 -7.08 -25.78
N GLU A 139 38.43 -8.01 -25.23
CA GLU A 139 38.83 -9.40 -25.00
C GLU A 139 39.27 -10.09 -26.29
N LEU A 140 38.47 -9.96 -27.37
CA LEU A 140 38.80 -10.52 -28.68
C LEU A 140 40.10 -9.95 -29.25
N LYS A 141 40.36 -8.65 -29.03
CA LYS A 141 41.61 -8.01 -29.46
C LYS A 141 42.80 -8.57 -28.67
N LEU A 142 42.68 -8.64 -27.34
CA LEU A 142 43.72 -9.16 -26.45
C LEU A 142 44.09 -10.61 -26.80
N LEU A 143 43.10 -11.46 -27.03
CA LEU A 143 43.32 -12.86 -27.42
C LEU A 143 44.03 -13.00 -28.77
N LYS A 144 43.72 -12.13 -29.73
CA LYS A 144 44.42 -12.09 -31.03
C LYS A 144 45.87 -11.66 -30.86
N ASP A 145 46.13 -10.64 -30.05
CA ASP A 145 47.47 -10.13 -29.80
C ASP A 145 48.33 -11.14 -29.02
N ALA A 146 47.76 -11.86 -28.05
CA ALA A 146 48.44 -12.93 -27.32
C ALA A 146 48.86 -14.08 -28.26
N LYS A 147 47.97 -14.54 -29.14
CA LYS A 147 48.29 -15.59 -30.14
C LYS A 147 49.36 -15.18 -31.13
N ARG A 148 49.48 -13.89 -31.44
CA ARG A 148 50.54 -13.36 -32.31
C ARG A 148 51.90 -13.35 -31.62
N ARG A 149 51.94 -13.14 -30.30
CA ARG A 149 53.18 -13.10 -29.51
C ARG A 149 53.68 -14.48 -29.06
N SER A 150 52.82 -15.51 -29.10
CA SER A 150 53.19 -16.90 -28.76
C SER A 150 53.63 -17.74 -29.97
N ARG A 151 53.78 -17.12 -31.14
CA ARG A 151 54.36 -17.70 -32.36
C ARG A 151 55.68 -17.01 -32.64
#